data_AF-A0A2D7T874-F1
#
_entry.id   AF-A0A2D7T874-F1
#
_cell.length_a   1.000
_cell.length_b   1.000
_cell.length_c   1.000
_cell.angle_alpha   90.00
_cell.angle_beta   90.00
_cell.angle_gamma   90.00
#
_symmetry.space_group_name_H-M   'P 1'
#
loop_
_entity.id
_entity.type
_entity.pdbx_description
1 polymer ?
#
loop_
_entity_poly.entity_id
_entity_poly.type
_entity_poly.pdbx_seq_one_letter_code
_entity_poly.pdbx_strand_id
1 'polypeptide(L)'
;MTYDVPDSHPRKRSLERRYELEEAASKGLLAGTAMIAHGRGEAFDYLLGERTIPIANEATIQAAIMLKSAVRPIISVNGNTTILAGEELVGCAALLSCPIEVNIYYRTPERISGLVAHLEKCKKIVSIKPPNNWKRSPEEWERAVNNVIILGSFADGLIPGLSGPRAICDVNGILASDAILVPLEDGDRCEALVNMGLKVIVVDLNPLSRSSLMSTITIVDDVTRFSNNLQEKLLIFQRLKREKWDNKKSLQVALDTINETLQSSIK
;
A
#
# COMPACT_ATOMS: atom_id res chain seq x y z
N MET A 1 -19.85 -17.27 4.70
CA MET A 1 -19.77 -17.88 6.04
C MET A 1 -19.31 -16.80 6.97
N THR A 2 -19.96 -16.58 8.11
CA THR A 2 -19.43 -15.67 9.14
C THR A 2 -18.42 -16.45 9.95
N TYR A 3 -17.14 -16.19 9.69
CA TYR A 3 -16.06 -16.74 10.48
C TYR A 3 -15.90 -15.87 11.72
N ASP A 4 -16.48 -16.29 12.83
CA ASP A 4 -16.35 -15.57 14.11
C ASP A 4 -15.05 -16.01 14.80
N VAL A 5 -14.04 -15.15 14.77
CA VAL A 5 -12.75 -15.40 15.42
C VAL A 5 -12.76 -14.71 16.79
N PRO A 6 -12.63 -15.46 17.91
CA PRO A 6 -12.71 -14.89 19.25
C PRO A 6 -11.72 -13.74 19.47
N ASP A 7 -12.13 -12.69 20.19
CA ASP A 7 -11.27 -11.55 20.58
C ASP A 7 -10.00 -11.98 21.32
N SER A 8 -10.07 -13.08 22.06
CA SER A 8 -8.95 -13.66 22.80
C SER A 8 -7.95 -14.40 21.90
N HIS A 9 -8.26 -14.63 20.62
CA HIS A 9 -7.41 -15.39 19.74
C HIS A 9 -6.15 -14.57 19.40
N PRO A 10 -4.93 -15.09 19.68
CA PRO A 10 -3.69 -14.33 19.50
C PRO A 10 -3.45 -13.87 18.05
N ARG A 11 -4.09 -14.57 17.10
CA ARG A 11 -3.99 -14.33 15.66
C ARG A 11 -5.27 -13.80 15.02
N LYS A 12 -6.20 -13.26 15.81
CA LYS A 12 -7.50 -12.78 15.30
C LYS A 12 -7.37 -11.96 14.01
N ARG A 13 -6.55 -10.92 14.04
CA ARG A 13 -6.33 -10.00 12.91
C ARG A 13 -5.83 -10.70 11.63
N SER A 14 -4.95 -11.68 11.75
CA SER A 14 -4.44 -12.44 10.58
C SER A 14 -5.53 -13.34 10.00
N LEU A 15 -6.35 -13.99 10.84
CA LEU A 15 -7.45 -14.84 10.37
C LEU A 15 -8.55 -14.04 9.69
N GLU A 16 -8.97 -12.91 10.29
CA GLU A 16 -9.98 -12.01 9.71
C GLU A 16 -9.59 -11.55 8.30
N ARG A 17 -8.32 -11.23 8.08
CA ARG A 17 -7.81 -10.84 6.75
C ARG A 17 -7.91 -11.94 5.72
N ARG A 18 -7.64 -13.18 6.12
CA ARG A 18 -7.78 -14.32 5.21
C ARG A 18 -9.23 -14.44 4.77
N TYR A 19 -10.17 -14.32 5.70
CA TYR A 19 -11.59 -14.36 5.37
C TYR A 19 -12.05 -13.19 4.52
N GLU A 20 -11.53 -11.99 4.75
CA GLU A 20 -11.80 -10.81 3.93
C GLU A 20 -11.34 -11.01 2.48
N LEU A 21 -10.11 -11.53 2.30
CA LEU A 21 -9.59 -11.87 0.99
C LEU A 21 -10.36 -13.02 0.34
N GLU A 22 -10.74 -14.06 1.08
CA GLU A 22 -11.57 -15.16 0.58
C GLU A 22 -12.94 -14.67 0.10
N GLU A 23 -13.59 -13.81 0.89
CA GLU A 23 -14.86 -13.20 0.53
C GLU A 23 -14.72 -12.33 -0.73
N ALA A 24 -13.69 -11.48 -0.79
CA ALA A 24 -13.41 -10.66 -1.97
C ALA A 24 -13.09 -11.50 -3.22
N ALA A 25 -12.36 -12.60 -3.06
CA ALA A 25 -12.09 -13.56 -4.14
C ALA A 25 -13.37 -14.23 -4.63
N SER A 26 -14.27 -14.63 -3.73
CA SER A 26 -15.57 -15.22 -4.09
C SER A 26 -16.46 -14.27 -4.89
N LYS A 27 -16.26 -12.95 -4.72
CA LYS A 27 -16.92 -11.86 -5.47
C LYS A 27 -16.20 -11.50 -6.78
N GLY A 28 -15.12 -12.20 -7.14
CA GLY A 28 -14.34 -11.96 -8.36
C GLY A 28 -13.38 -10.76 -8.30
N LEU A 29 -13.26 -10.10 -7.14
CA LEU A 29 -12.43 -8.89 -6.97
C LEU A 29 -10.93 -9.19 -6.99
N LEU A 30 -10.56 -10.43 -6.68
CA LEU A 30 -9.17 -10.88 -6.61
C LEU A 30 -8.85 -11.88 -7.73
N ALA A 31 -7.57 -11.95 -8.10
CA ALA A 31 -7.07 -13.03 -8.94
C ALA A 31 -6.90 -14.32 -8.12
N GLY A 32 -6.93 -15.49 -8.77
CA GLY A 32 -6.75 -16.78 -8.08
C GLY A 32 -5.42 -16.88 -7.31
N THR A 33 -4.41 -16.12 -7.71
CA THR A 33 -3.09 -16.07 -7.05
C THR A 33 -3.04 -15.11 -5.86
N ALA A 34 -4.12 -14.39 -5.54
CA ALA A 34 -4.15 -13.40 -4.47
C ALA A 34 -3.83 -13.99 -3.10
N MET A 35 -4.40 -15.15 -2.78
CA MET A 35 -4.15 -15.85 -1.52
C MET A 35 -2.72 -16.39 -1.44
N ILE A 36 -2.12 -16.79 -2.56
CA ILE A 36 -0.72 -17.22 -2.62
C ILE A 36 0.21 -16.03 -2.32
N ALA A 37 -0.08 -14.86 -2.90
CA ALA A 37 0.67 -13.64 -2.62
C ALA A 37 0.53 -13.21 -1.15
N HIS A 38 -0.68 -13.32 -0.58
CA HIS A 38 -0.91 -13.03 0.83
C HIS A 38 -0.15 -13.99 1.75
N GLY A 39 -0.24 -15.30 1.52
CA GLY A 39 0.44 -16.31 2.33
C GLY A 39 1.98 -16.19 2.26
N ARG A 40 2.53 -15.79 1.12
CA ARG A 40 3.96 -15.41 1.02
C ARG A 40 4.30 -14.24 1.95
N GLY A 41 3.45 -13.21 1.98
CA GLY A 41 3.60 -12.07 2.88
C GLY A 41 3.57 -12.52 4.34
N GLU A 42 2.54 -13.28 4.73
CA GLU A 42 2.41 -13.81 6.09
C GLU A 42 3.65 -14.59 6.53
N ALA A 43 4.25 -15.41 5.65
CA ALA A 43 5.47 -16.14 5.96
C ALA A 43 6.65 -15.21 6.35
N PHE A 44 6.81 -14.09 5.66
CA PHE A 44 7.80 -13.08 6.04
C PHE A 44 7.38 -12.29 7.28
N ASP A 45 6.08 -12.04 7.47
CA ASP A 45 5.58 -11.35 8.66
C ASP A 45 5.87 -12.14 9.94
N TYR A 46 5.78 -13.48 9.88
CA TYR A 46 6.26 -14.36 10.97
C TYR A 46 7.71 -14.11 11.32
N LEU A 47 8.58 -14.02 10.32
CA LEU A 47 10.02 -13.80 10.50
C LEU A 47 10.34 -12.42 11.06
N LEU A 48 9.45 -11.44 10.84
CA LEU A 48 9.56 -10.07 11.35
C LEU A 48 8.89 -9.90 12.73
N GLY A 49 8.21 -10.93 13.22
CA GLY A 49 7.49 -10.93 14.49
C GLY A 49 6.15 -10.21 14.46
N GLU A 50 5.49 -10.17 13.29
CA GLU A 50 4.14 -9.61 13.06
C GLU A 50 3.98 -8.15 13.55
N ARG A 51 5.06 -7.37 13.49
CA ARG A 51 5.15 -6.00 13.98
C ARG A 51 5.84 -5.08 12.99
N THR A 52 5.59 -3.77 13.11
CA THR A 52 6.41 -2.77 12.42
C THR A 52 7.79 -2.72 13.09
N ILE A 53 8.83 -3.13 12.37
CA ILE A 53 10.23 -3.05 12.84
C ILE A 53 10.75 -1.60 12.78
N PRO A 54 11.77 -1.21 13.57
CA PRO A 54 12.25 0.17 13.63
C PRO A 54 12.59 0.77 12.25
N ILE A 55 13.33 0.03 11.43
CA ILE A 55 13.72 0.48 10.09
C ILE A 55 12.52 0.65 9.14
N ALA A 56 11.44 -0.12 9.32
CA ALA A 56 10.22 0.05 8.53
C ALA A 56 9.45 1.32 8.94
N ASN A 57 9.43 1.66 10.23
CA ASN A 57 8.89 2.94 10.70
C ASN A 57 9.73 4.13 10.20
N GLU A 58 11.07 4.01 10.16
CA GLU A 58 11.94 5.03 9.54
C GLU A 58 11.68 5.18 8.04
N ALA A 59 11.52 4.07 7.32
CA ALA A 59 11.16 4.06 5.90
C ALA A 59 9.79 4.73 5.67
N THR A 60 8.83 4.50 6.58
CA THR A 60 7.51 5.15 6.54
C THR A 60 7.61 6.66 6.72
N ILE A 61 8.52 7.16 7.58
CA ILE A 61 8.79 8.60 7.71
C ILE A 61 9.33 9.17 6.40
N GLN A 62 10.30 8.51 5.76
CA GLN A 62 10.85 8.98 4.48
C GLN A 62 9.80 8.92 3.35
N ALA A 63 8.95 7.88 3.33
CA ALA A 63 7.84 7.77 2.40
C ALA A 63 6.84 8.93 2.57
N ALA A 64 6.46 9.24 3.81
CA ALA A 64 5.59 10.37 4.12
C ALA A 64 6.20 11.69 3.61
N ILE A 65 7.50 11.92 3.84
CA ILE A 65 8.19 13.12 3.38
C ILE A 65 8.22 13.19 1.85
N MET A 66 8.56 12.10 1.19
CA MET A 66 8.65 12.00 -0.26
C MET A 66 7.30 12.29 -0.92
N LEU A 67 6.24 11.61 -0.47
CA LEU A 67 4.89 11.81 -1.01
C LEU A 67 4.38 13.23 -0.78
N LYS A 68 4.64 13.83 0.39
CA LYS A 68 4.20 15.21 0.68
C LYS A 68 4.99 16.28 -0.07
N SER A 69 6.20 15.97 -0.48
CA SER A 69 7.09 16.90 -1.21
C SER A 69 6.99 16.74 -2.72
N ALA A 70 6.27 15.72 -3.20
CA ALA A 70 6.03 15.46 -4.61
C ALA A 70 5.07 16.50 -5.20
N VAL A 71 5.24 16.80 -6.49
CA VAL A 71 4.37 17.74 -7.22
C VAL A 71 3.06 17.04 -7.61
N ARG A 72 3.14 15.77 -8.01
CA ARG A 72 2.02 14.93 -8.42
C ARG A 72 2.18 13.52 -7.83
N PRO A 73 2.05 13.37 -6.49
CA PRO A 73 2.04 12.05 -5.87
C PRO A 73 0.83 11.24 -6.34
N ILE A 74 0.94 9.91 -6.31
CA ILE A 74 -0.18 8.99 -6.51
C ILE A 74 -0.05 7.76 -5.62
N ILE A 75 -1.19 7.18 -5.23
CA ILE A 75 -1.25 5.86 -4.61
C ILE A 75 -1.83 4.88 -5.64
N SER A 76 -1.05 3.87 -6.01
CA SER A 76 -1.51 2.75 -6.84
C SER A 76 -1.87 1.57 -5.95
N VAL A 77 -3.05 0.99 -6.17
CA VAL A 77 -3.55 -0.15 -5.39
C VAL A 77 -3.93 -1.31 -6.31
N ASN A 78 -3.51 -2.52 -5.93
CA ASN A 78 -4.01 -3.75 -6.52
C ASN A 78 -5.18 -4.33 -5.70
N GLY A 79 -5.72 -5.47 -6.14
CA GLY A 79 -6.85 -6.12 -5.46
C GLY A 79 -6.60 -6.39 -3.97
N ASN A 80 -5.47 -7.01 -3.60
CA ASN A 80 -5.18 -7.31 -2.19
C ASN A 80 -5.08 -6.04 -1.36
N THR A 81 -4.40 -5.03 -1.88
CA THR A 81 -4.22 -3.74 -1.20
C THR A 81 -5.54 -3.00 -1.02
N THR A 82 -6.39 -2.98 -2.05
CA THR A 82 -7.72 -2.37 -1.99
C THR A 82 -8.57 -2.97 -0.89
N ILE A 83 -8.55 -4.30 -0.76
CA ILE A 83 -9.36 -5.00 0.24
C ILE A 83 -8.77 -4.79 1.65
N LEU A 84 -7.47 -5.02 1.83
CA LEU A 84 -6.86 -5.04 3.18
C LEU A 84 -6.65 -3.66 3.79
N ALA A 85 -6.50 -2.61 2.98
CA ALA A 85 -6.06 -1.28 3.44
C ALA A 85 -6.75 -0.13 2.70
N GLY A 86 -7.90 -0.38 2.05
CA GLY A 86 -8.59 0.61 1.23
C GLY A 86 -9.00 1.86 2.01
N GLU A 87 -9.51 1.70 3.22
CA GLU A 87 -9.93 2.82 4.08
C GLU A 87 -8.74 3.70 4.49
N GLU A 88 -7.67 3.11 5.02
CA GLU A 88 -6.50 3.87 5.44
C GLU A 88 -5.79 4.55 4.28
N LEU A 89 -5.71 3.89 3.11
CA LEU A 89 -5.09 4.48 1.92
C LEU A 89 -5.93 5.62 1.33
N VAL A 90 -7.27 5.54 1.36
CA VAL A 90 -8.14 6.70 1.04
C VAL A 90 -7.88 7.85 2.01
N GLY A 91 -7.76 7.57 3.30
CA GLY A 91 -7.38 8.58 4.29
C GLY A 91 -6.01 9.20 4.02
N CYS A 92 -5.02 8.39 3.62
CA CYS A 92 -3.70 8.88 3.22
C CYS A 92 -3.76 9.76 1.96
N ALA A 93 -4.52 9.34 0.94
CA ALA A 93 -4.73 10.09 -0.28
C ALA A 93 -5.40 11.45 -0.03
N ALA A 94 -6.40 11.49 0.86
CA ALA A 94 -7.05 12.74 1.28
C ALA A 94 -6.05 13.70 1.93
N LEU A 95 -5.21 13.19 2.83
CA LEU A 95 -4.15 13.99 3.44
C LEU A 95 -3.15 14.48 2.39
N LEU A 96 -2.78 13.64 1.43
CA LEU A 96 -1.84 13.95 0.34
C LEU A 96 -2.44 14.84 -0.75
N SER A 97 -3.77 14.99 -0.80
CA SER A 97 -4.48 15.63 -1.91
C SER A 97 -4.12 15.00 -3.26
N CYS A 98 -4.08 13.66 -3.31
CA CYS A 98 -3.67 12.89 -4.48
C CYS A 98 -4.75 11.88 -4.93
N PRO A 99 -4.73 11.44 -6.20
CA PRO A 99 -5.59 10.36 -6.65
C PRO A 99 -5.14 8.99 -6.10
N ILE A 100 -6.07 8.04 -6.13
CA ILE A 100 -5.79 6.60 -6.00
C ILE A 100 -6.11 5.94 -7.32
N GLU A 101 -5.19 5.13 -7.85
CA GLU A 101 -5.41 4.37 -9.08
C GLU A 101 -5.51 2.87 -8.80
N VAL A 102 -6.62 2.24 -9.22
CA VAL A 102 -6.73 0.78 -9.24
C VAL A 102 -5.90 0.25 -10.41
N ASN A 103 -4.76 -0.36 -10.09
CA ASN A 103 -3.88 -0.96 -11.08
C ASN A 103 -3.67 -2.45 -10.78
N ILE A 104 -4.15 -3.31 -11.69
CA ILE A 104 -4.14 -4.77 -11.51
C ILE A 104 -3.58 -5.48 -12.73
N TYR A 105 -2.90 -6.59 -12.49
CA TYR A 105 -2.32 -7.43 -13.53
C TYR A 105 -3.40 -8.12 -14.40
N TYR A 106 -4.33 -8.83 -13.75
CA TYR A 106 -5.40 -9.55 -14.41
C TYR A 106 -6.63 -8.65 -14.56
N ARG A 107 -6.58 -7.73 -15.51
CA ARG A 107 -7.64 -6.74 -15.72
C ARG A 107 -8.87 -7.38 -16.38
N THR A 108 -10.03 -7.25 -15.73
CA THR A 108 -11.35 -7.45 -16.37
C THR A 108 -12.25 -6.26 -16.01
N PRO A 109 -13.22 -5.89 -16.86
CA PRO A 109 -14.14 -4.78 -16.56
C PRO A 109 -14.86 -4.95 -15.21
N GLU A 110 -15.27 -6.17 -14.89
CA GLU A 110 -15.99 -6.51 -13.65
C GLU A 110 -15.09 -6.37 -12.44
N ARG A 111 -13.83 -6.82 -12.52
CA ARG A 111 -12.88 -6.72 -11.42
C ARG A 111 -12.51 -5.27 -11.15
N ILE A 112 -12.23 -4.50 -12.20
CA ILE A 112 -11.91 -3.06 -12.06
C ILE A 112 -13.09 -2.31 -11.46
N SER A 113 -14.28 -2.44 -12.05
CA SER A 113 -15.47 -1.76 -11.54
C SER A 113 -15.78 -2.15 -10.09
N GLY A 114 -15.61 -3.42 -9.73
CA GLY A 114 -15.79 -3.90 -8.36
C GLY A 114 -14.79 -3.31 -7.38
N LEU A 115 -13.51 -3.22 -7.74
CA LEU A 115 -12.46 -2.62 -6.90
C LEU A 115 -12.64 -1.11 -6.76
N VAL A 116 -12.98 -0.40 -7.85
CA VAL A 116 -13.32 1.02 -7.83
C VAL A 116 -14.53 1.27 -6.93
N ALA A 117 -15.59 0.47 -7.07
CA ALA A 117 -16.77 0.57 -6.22
C ALA A 117 -16.45 0.28 -4.74
N HIS A 118 -15.53 -0.64 -4.45
CA HIS A 118 -15.04 -0.89 -3.10
C HIS A 118 -14.33 0.34 -2.53
N LEU A 119 -13.42 0.97 -3.28
CA LEU A 119 -12.75 2.20 -2.83
C LEU A 119 -13.72 3.37 -2.64
N GLU A 120 -14.74 3.51 -3.49
CA GLU A 120 -15.80 4.51 -3.32
C GLU A 120 -16.62 4.26 -2.04
N LYS A 121 -16.81 2.99 -1.65
CA LYS A 121 -17.40 2.65 -0.35
C LYS A 121 -16.45 3.03 0.79
N CYS A 122 -15.16 2.70 0.70
CA CYS A 122 -14.15 3.12 1.68
C CYS A 122 -14.15 4.65 1.85
N LYS A 123 -14.20 5.40 0.76
CA LYS A 123 -14.28 6.86 0.75
C LYS A 123 -15.47 7.40 1.54
N LYS A 124 -16.66 6.81 1.37
CA LYS A 124 -17.86 7.15 2.18
C LYS A 124 -17.69 6.83 3.66
N ILE A 125 -17.00 5.75 4.01
CA ILE A 125 -16.76 5.39 5.41
C ILE A 125 -15.77 6.37 6.04
N VAL A 126 -14.65 6.60 5.36
CA VAL A 126 -13.56 7.47 5.81
C VAL A 126 -14.02 8.93 5.96
N SER A 127 -14.96 9.39 5.13
CA SER A 127 -15.46 10.77 5.19
C SER A 127 -16.28 11.08 6.44
N ILE A 128 -16.85 10.07 7.12
CA ILE A 128 -17.75 10.25 8.27
C ILE A 128 -17.03 10.86 9.48
N LYS A 129 -15.78 10.46 9.72
CA LYS A 129 -15.05 10.86 10.93
C LYS A 129 -13.59 11.16 10.62
N PRO A 130 -13.07 12.34 11.02
CA PRO A 130 -11.66 12.65 10.89
C PRO A 130 -10.79 11.78 11.80
N PRO A 131 -9.52 11.53 11.43
CA PRO A 131 -8.58 10.87 12.32
C PRO A 131 -8.32 11.72 13.57
N ASN A 132 -7.97 11.09 14.69
CA ASN A 132 -7.88 11.74 16.02
C ASN A 132 -6.97 12.99 16.06
N ASN A 133 -5.94 13.07 15.22
CA ASN A 133 -4.98 14.18 15.19
C ASN A 133 -5.26 15.21 14.06
N TRP A 134 -6.44 15.15 13.43
CA TRP A 134 -6.90 16.18 12.50
C TRP A 134 -7.17 17.47 13.25
N LYS A 135 -6.58 18.58 12.79
CA LYS A 135 -6.62 19.88 13.48
C LYS A 135 -7.65 20.87 12.93
N ARG A 136 -8.35 20.48 11.86
CA ARG A 136 -9.31 21.30 11.12
C ARG A 136 -10.72 20.80 11.36
N SER A 137 -11.73 21.44 10.75
CA SER A 137 -13.12 21.02 10.99
C SER A 137 -13.42 19.63 10.39
N PRO A 138 -14.42 18.90 10.91
CA PRO A 138 -14.90 17.66 10.31
C PRO A 138 -15.37 17.85 8.85
N GLU A 139 -15.97 18.99 8.52
CA GLU A 139 -16.43 19.32 7.15
C GLU A 139 -15.24 19.50 6.19
N GLU A 140 -14.12 20.05 6.67
CA GLU A 140 -12.89 20.11 5.88
C GLU A 140 -12.30 18.72 5.62
N TRP A 141 -12.40 17.79 6.59
CA TRP A 141 -12.00 16.41 6.39
C TRP A 141 -12.89 15.71 5.36
N GLU A 142 -14.21 15.81 5.53
CA GLU A 142 -15.18 15.24 4.61
C GLU A 142 -14.91 15.73 3.18
N ARG A 143 -14.69 17.04 2.99
CA ARG A 143 -14.32 17.61 1.68
C ARG A 143 -13.01 17.06 1.15
N ALA A 144 -11.97 16.95 1.98
CA ALA A 144 -10.67 16.40 1.55
C ALA A 144 -10.80 14.96 1.07
N VAL A 145 -11.56 14.12 1.79
CA VAL A 145 -11.85 12.74 1.40
C VAL A 145 -12.67 12.70 0.12
N ASN A 146 -13.73 13.51 0.01
CA ASN A 146 -14.58 13.57 -1.18
C ASN A 146 -13.84 14.02 -2.45
N ASN A 147 -12.78 14.81 -2.30
CA ASN A 147 -11.92 15.25 -3.39
C ASN A 147 -10.91 14.18 -3.87
N VAL A 148 -10.75 13.07 -3.16
CA VAL A 148 -9.90 11.96 -3.63
C VAL A 148 -10.51 11.36 -4.89
N ILE A 149 -9.78 11.43 -6.00
CA ILE A 149 -10.20 10.86 -7.29
C ILE A 149 -9.80 9.39 -7.30
N ILE A 150 -10.75 8.50 -7.59
CA ILE A 150 -10.50 7.07 -7.81
C ILE A 150 -10.38 6.81 -9.31
N LEU A 151 -9.15 6.54 -9.75
CA LEU A 151 -8.77 6.25 -11.13
C LEU A 151 -8.72 4.73 -11.40
N GLY A 152 -8.52 4.39 -12.67
CA GLY A 152 -8.31 3.01 -13.10
C GLY A 152 -9.51 2.39 -13.80
N SER A 153 -10.67 3.04 -13.88
CA SER A 153 -11.80 2.62 -14.73
C SER A 153 -11.48 2.75 -16.21
N PHE A 154 -10.89 3.89 -16.58
CA PHE A 154 -10.34 4.15 -17.90
C PHE A 154 -8.82 4.05 -17.79
N ALA A 155 -8.20 3.27 -18.66
CA ALA A 155 -6.76 3.08 -18.65
C ALA A 155 -6.29 3.12 -20.10
N ASP A 156 -6.07 4.35 -20.55
CA ASP A 156 -5.74 4.79 -21.90
C ASP A 156 -4.23 5.04 -22.09
N GLY A 157 -3.45 4.84 -21.02
CA GLY A 157 -2.00 4.96 -21.01
C GLY A 157 -1.28 3.61 -21.02
N LEU A 158 -0.02 3.64 -21.45
CA LEU A 158 0.91 2.51 -21.40
C LEU A 158 2.22 2.92 -20.71
N ILE A 159 2.61 2.16 -19.68
CA ILE A 159 3.91 2.24 -19.03
C ILE A 159 5.00 1.84 -20.05
N PRO A 160 5.91 2.75 -20.43
CA PRO A 160 6.98 2.45 -21.37
C PRO A 160 7.89 1.31 -20.88
N GLY A 161 8.32 0.45 -21.80
CA GLY A 161 9.22 -0.67 -21.49
C GLY A 161 8.55 -1.87 -20.79
N LEU A 162 7.23 -1.78 -20.53
CA LEU A 162 6.46 -2.89 -19.98
C LEU A 162 5.49 -3.44 -21.03
N SER A 163 5.38 -4.76 -21.12
CA SER A 163 4.50 -5.44 -22.08
C SER A 163 3.27 -6.04 -21.41
N GLY A 164 2.19 -6.17 -22.19
CA GLY A 164 0.98 -6.87 -21.79
C GLY A 164 0.07 -6.08 -20.85
N PRO A 165 -0.92 -6.74 -20.22
CA PRO A 165 -1.96 -6.08 -19.42
C PRO A 165 -1.43 -5.22 -18.27
N ARG A 166 -0.26 -5.57 -17.73
CA ARG A 166 0.43 -4.83 -16.65
C ARG A 166 0.96 -3.45 -17.06
N ALA A 167 1.10 -3.18 -18.36
CA ALA A 167 1.51 -1.89 -18.86
C ALA A 167 0.38 -0.86 -18.86
N ILE A 168 -0.86 -1.30 -18.78
CA ILE A 168 -2.04 -0.46 -18.87
C ILE A 168 -2.20 0.37 -17.59
N CYS A 169 -2.34 1.69 -17.74
CA CYS A 169 -2.53 2.64 -16.63
C CYS A 169 -3.33 3.87 -17.09
N ASP A 170 -3.71 4.73 -16.15
CA ASP A 170 -4.40 5.99 -16.44
C ASP A 170 -3.40 7.09 -16.82
N VAL A 171 -3.64 7.81 -17.92
CA VAL A 171 -2.76 8.92 -18.36
C VAL A 171 -2.71 10.07 -17.35
N ASN A 172 -3.80 10.29 -16.61
CA ASN A 172 -3.88 11.33 -15.58
C ASN A 172 -3.44 10.82 -14.20
N GLY A 173 -3.18 9.52 -14.08
CA GLY A 173 -2.69 8.88 -12.88
C GLY A 173 -1.19 8.63 -12.95
N ILE A 174 -0.80 7.36 -13.05
CA ILE A 174 0.60 6.91 -13.00
C ILE A 174 1.48 7.66 -14.00
N LEU A 175 1.05 7.84 -15.26
CA LEU A 175 1.88 8.49 -16.29
C LEU A 175 2.15 9.98 -16.01
N ALA A 176 1.27 10.64 -15.25
CA ALA A 176 1.44 12.02 -14.85
C ALA A 176 2.21 12.19 -13.54
N SER A 177 2.44 11.11 -12.78
CA SER A 177 3.00 11.20 -11.43
C SER A 177 4.52 11.39 -11.41
N ASP A 178 5.04 12.01 -10.35
CA ASP A 178 6.49 12.11 -10.07
C ASP A 178 6.92 11.27 -8.85
N ALA A 179 5.97 10.88 -8.01
CA ALA A 179 6.16 9.91 -6.93
C ALA A 179 4.95 8.97 -6.83
N ILE A 180 5.20 7.70 -6.56
CA ILE A 180 4.17 6.66 -6.50
C ILE A 180 4.37 5.79 -5.28
N LEU A 181 3.29 5.61 -4.49
CA LEU A 181 3.17 4.54 -3.51
C LEU A 181 2.51 3.34 -4.16
N VAL A 182 3.17 2.18 -4.14
CA VAL A 182 2.68 0.97 -4.80
C VAL A 182 2.92 -0.29 -3.94
N PRO A 183 1.96 -0.63 -3.06
CA PRO A 183 2.07 -1.81 -2.20
C PRO A 183 1.93 -3.12 -3.00
N LEU A 184 2.66 -4.16 -2.59
CA LEU A 184 2.55 -5.53 -3.12
C LEU A 184 2.69 -5.60 -4.67
N GLU A 185 3.66 -4.86 -5.22
CA GLU A 185 3.85 -4.69 -6.68
C GLU A 185 4.71 -5.79 -7.33
N ASP A 186 4.46 -6.06 -8.61
CA ASP A 186 5.29 -6.92 -9.43
C ASP A 186 6.62 -6.26 -9.82
N GLY A 187 7.68 -7.08 -9.86
CA GLY A 187 9.05 -6.58 -10.06
C GLY A 187 9.27 -5.90 -11.42
N ASP A 188 8.66 -6.40 -12.50
CA ASP A 188 8.86 -5.82 -13.83
C ASP A 188 8.19 -4.44 -13.93
N ARG A 189 7.01 -4.27 -13.32
CA ARG A 189 6.33 -2.97 -13.28
C ARG A 189 7.04 -1.99 -12.38
N CYS A 190 7.49 -2.42 -11.20
CA CYS A 190 8.32 -1.58 -10.34
C CYS A 190 9.54 -1.06 -11.11
N GLU A 191 10.17 -1.90 -11.93
CA GLU A 191 11.36 -1.54 -12.71
C GLU A 191 11.04 -0.52 -13.78
N ALA A 192 9.93 -0.75 -14.51
CA ALA A 192 9.45 0.17 -15.52
C ALA A 192 9.11 1.55 -14.93
N LEU A 193 8.45 1.60 -13.76
CA LEU A 193 8.13 2.85 -13.06
C LEU A 193 9.41 3.60 -12.63
N VAL A 194 10.42 2.89 -12.12
CA VAL A 194 11.73 3.49 -11.80
C VAL A 194 12.41 4.02 -13.06
N ASN A 195 12.38 3.27 -14.16
CA ASN A 195 12.97 3.67 -15.44
C ASN A 195 12.27 4.88 -16.08
N MET A 196 10.99 5.11 -15.78
CA MET A 196 10.27 6.34 -16.12
C MET A 196 10.71 7.56 -15.30
N GLY A 197 11.55 7.36 -14.27
CA GLY A 197 12.06 8.43 -13.42
C GLY A 197 11.19 8.74 -12.19
N LEU A 198 10.13 7.95 -11.93
CA LEU A 198 9.29 8.14 -10.75
C LEU A 198 10.07 7.80 -9.48
N LYS A 199 9.74 8.51 -8.38
CA LYS A 199 10.13 8.09 -7.04
C LYS A 199 9.18 7.00 -6.56
N VAL A 200 9.61 5.75 -6.68
CA VAL A 200 8.79 4.57 -6.38
C VAL A 200 8.96 4.15 -4.92
N ILE A 201 7.84 4.08 -4.19
CA ILE A 201 7.76 3.63 -2.81
C ILE A 201 6.99 2.32 -2.77
N VAL A 202 7.63 1.25 -2.34
CA VAL A 202 7.04 -0.10 -2.28
C VAL A 202 6.79 -0.50 -0.83
N VAL A 203 5.69 -1.19 -0.60
CA VAL A 203 5.42 -1.90 0.66
C VAL A 203 5.42 -3.38 0.35
N ASP A 204 6.40 -4.10 0.88
CA ASP A 204 6.58 -5.53 0.65
C ASP A 204 7.28 -6.17 1.85
N LEU A 205 6.65 -7.19 2.43
CA LEU A 205 7.20 -7.94 3.56
C LEU A 205 8.47 -8.72 3.16
N ASN A 206 8.69 -8.99 1.87
CA ASN A 206 9.89 -9.64 1.39
C ASN A 206 10.99 -8.60 1.07
N PRO A 207 12.05 -8.47 1.89
CA PRO A 207 13.15 -7.53 1.62
C PRO A 207 14.01 -7.92 0.39
N LEU A 208 13.86 -9.15 -0.11
CA LEU A 208 14.62 -9.69 -1.25
C LEU A 208 13.83 -9.68 -2.55
N SER A 209 12.60 -9.19 -2.55
CA SER A 209 11.81 -9.14 -3.80
C SER A 209 12.49 -8.18 -4.79
N ARG A 210 12.28 -8.44 -6.09
CA ARG A 210 12.77 -7.54 -7.14
C ARG A 210 12.29 -6.11 -6.90
N SER A 211 11.00 -5.92 -6.59
CA SER A 211 10.39 -4.63 -6.26
C SER A 211 11.07 -3.96 -5.07
N SER A 212 11.36 -4.71 -4.01
CA SER A 212 12.07 -4.22 -2.84
C SER A 212 13.47 -3.70 -3.17
N LEU A 213 14.21 -4.41 -4.01
CA LEU A 213 15.60 -4.09 -4.34
C LEU A 213 15.76 -2.87 -5.26
N MET A 214 14.76 -2.60 -6.11
CA MET A 214 14.84 -1.55 -7.14
C MET A 214 14.14 -0.24 -6.76
N SER A 215 13.20 -0.27 -5.82
CA SER A 215 12.42 0.92 -5.44
C SER A 215 13.31 2.01 -4.84
N THR A 216 12.79 3.24 -4.80
CA THR A 216 13.45 4.35 -4.11
C THR A 216 13.38 4.17 -2.59
N ILE A 217 12.24 3.70 -2.08
CA ILE A 217 12.02 3.38 -0.67
C ILE A 217 11.21 2.09 -0.59
N THR A 218 11.74 1.11 0.14
CA THR A 218 10.99 -0.09 0.51
C THR A 218 10.63 -0.03 1.98
N ILE A 219 9.34 -0.22 2.26
CA ILE A 219 8.83 -0.46 3.61
C ILE A 219 8.63 -1.96 3.75
N VAL A 220 9.49 -2.59 4.56
CA VAL A 220 9.40 -4.00 4.92
C VAL A 220 8.43 -4.15 6.09
N ASP A 221 7.13 -4.01 5.78
CA ASP A 221 6.04 -4.09 6.75
C ASP A 221 4.75 -4.57 6.07
N ASP A 222 3.77 -4.97 6.88
CA ASP A 222 2.43 -5.29 6.42
C ASP A 222 1.72 -4.01 5.95
N VAL A 223 1.00 -4.11 4.83
CA VAL A 223 0.37 -2.96 4.15
C VAL A 223 -0.57 -2.17 5.05
N THR A 224 -1.25 -2.84 5.98
CA THR A 224 -2.19 -2.19 6.88
C THR A 224 -1.50 -1.49 8.06
N ARG A 225 -0.39 -2.05 8.56
CA ARG A 225 0.40 -1.42 9.62
C ARG A 225 1.06 -0.18 9.04
N PHE A 226 1.64 -0.33 7.84
CA PHE A 226 2.17 0.77 7.08
C PHE A 226 1.12 1.86 6.80
N SER A 227 -0.07 1.53 6.30
CA SER A 227 -1.08 2.55 5.93
C SER A 227 -1.54 3.37 7.15
N ASN A 228 -1.75 2.72 8.30
CA ASN A 228 -2.04 3.39 9.56
C ASN A 228 -0.86 4.30 10.00
N ASN A 229 0.36 3.75 10.01
CA ASN A 229 1.56 4.52 10.38
C ASN A 229 1.81 5.71 9.44
N LEU A 230 1.57 5.54 8.14
CA LEU A 230 1.70 6.59 7.13
C LEU A 230 0.70 7.71 7.42
N GLN A 231 -0.56 7.39 7.71
CA GLN A 231 -1.58 8.39 8.05
C GLN A 231 -1.14 9.23 9.25
N GLU A 232 -0.63 8.58 10.31
CA GLU A 232 -0.08 9.28 11.48
C GLU A 232 1.09 10.21 11.10
N LYS A 233 2.06 9.72 10.31
CA LYS A 233 3.21 10.53 9.88
C LYS A 233 2.77 11.73 9.03
N LEU A 234 1.80 11.54 8.14
CA LEU A 234 1.26 12.61 7.30
C LEU A 234 0.57 13.72 8.12
N LEU A 235 -0.12 13.37 9.22
CA LEU A 235 -0.75 14.34 10.13
C LEU A 235 0.28 15.20 10.90
N ILE A 236 1.48 14.67 11.12
CA ILE A 236 2.58 15.37 11.80
C ILE A 236 3.70 15.80 10.84
N PHE A 237 3.46 15.80 9.53
CA PHE A 237 4.50 15.98 8.50
C PHE A 237 5.42 17.19 8.75
N GLN A 238 4.88 18.32 9.22
CA GLN A 238 5.65 19.53 9.53
C GLN A 238 6.76 19.34 10.58
N ARG A 239 6.70 18.26 11.38
CA ARG A 239 7.68 17.92 12.42
C ARG A 239 8.68 16.86 11.98
N LEU A 240 8.46 16.24 10.81
CA LEU A 240 9.33 15.20 10.30
C LEU A 240 10.62 15.81 9.75
N LYS A 241 11.75 15.15 10.03
CA LYS A 241 13.05 15.57 9.54
C LYS A 241 13.44 14.72 8.35
N ARG A 242 13.90 15.38 7.29
CA ARG A 242 14.47 14.70 6.13
C ARG A 242 15.85 14.18 6.50
N GLU A 243 16.07 12.91 6.25
CA GLU A 243 17.36 12.26 6.45
C GLU A 243 17.87 11.71 5.12
N LYS A 244 19.18 11.44 5.04
CA LYS A 244 19.74 10.78 3.88
C LYS A 244 19.28 9.32 3.91
N TRP A 245 18.41 8.94 2.98
CA TRP A 245 17.91 7.58 2.87
C TRP A 245 18.81 6.70 1.99
N ASP A 246 19.10 5.50 2.45
CA ASP A 246 19.76 4.44 1.68
C ASP A 246 18.91 3.18 1.75
N ASN A 247 18.20 2.89 0.65
CA ASN A 247 17.27 1.77 0.58
C ASN A 247 17.98 0.41 0.72
N LYS A 248 19.20 0.28 0.22
CA LYS A 248 19.94 -1.00 0.34
C LYS A 248 20.34 -1.26 1.79
N LYS A 249 20.77 -0.21 2.49
CA LYS A 249 21.08 -0.30 3.91
C LYS A 249 19.82 -0.63 4.73
N SER A 250 18.67 -0.04 4.42
CA SER A 250 17.42 -0.37 5.13
C SER A 250 16.97 -1.81 4.92
N LEU A 251 17.12 -2.35 3.70
CA LEU A 251 16.84 -3.76 3.41
C LEU A 251 17.79 -4.70 4.16
N GLN A 252 19.07 -4.35 4.28
CA GLN A 252 20.03 -5.13 5.08
C GLN A 252 19.60 -5.17 6.55
N VAL A 253 19.21 -4.04 7.14
CA VAL A 253 18.73 -3.99 8.53
C VAL A 253 17.47 -4.85 8.74
N ALA A 254 16.57 -4.90 7.75
CA ALA A 254 15.40 -5.77 7.80
C ALA A 254 15.80 -7.27 7.75
N LEU A 255 16.77 -7.64 6.93
CA LEU A 255 17.34 -8.99 6.88
C LEU A 255 18.04 -9.38 8.19
N ASP A 256 18.81 -8.45 8.77
CA ASP A 256 19.48 -8.66 10.06
C ASP A 256 18.44 -8.91 11.16
N THR A 257 17.33 -8.15 11.15
CA THR A 257 16.21 -8.34 12.09
C THR A 257 15.56 -9.72 11.94
N ILE A 258 15.38 -10.21 10.71
CA ILE A 258 14.87 -11.56 10.44
C ILE A 258 15.84 -12.61 11.00
N ASN A 259 17.15 -12.44 10.76
CA ASN A 259 18.16 -13.38 11.22
C ASN A 259 18.25 -13.44 12.76
N GLU A 260 18.20 -12.30 13.43
CA GLU A 260 18.13 -12.22 14.90
C GLU A 260 16.88 -12.94 15.43
N THR A 261 15.72 -12.72 14.80
CA THR A 261 14.46 -13.36 15.18
C THR A 261 14.57 -14.88 15.06
N LEU A 262 15.11 -15.38 13.95
CA LEU A 262 15.35 -16.82 13.72
C LEU A 262 16.26 -17.44 14.79
N GLN A 263 17.36 -16.77 15.14
CA GLN A 263 18.29 -17.25 16.17
C GLN A 263 17.66 -17.30 17.56
N SER A 264 16.66 -16.45 17.83
CA SER A 264 15.99 -16.38 19.14
C SER A 264 14.75 -17.27 19.28
N SER A 265 14.18 -17.75 18.16
CA SER A 265 12.85 -18.37 18.12
C SER A 265 12.83 -19.85 18.52
N ILE A 266 13.96 -20.56 18.45
CA ILE A 266 14.07 -21.96 18.88
C ILE A 266 14.95 -21.99 20.12
N LYS A 267 14.33 -22.13 21.30
CA LYS A 267 15.00 -22.39 22.57
C LYS A 267 14.69 -23.79 23.06
#